data_AF-A0A0J7XSM8-F1
#
_entry.id   AF-A0A0J7XSM8-F1
#
_cell.length_a   1.000
_cell.length_b   1.000
_cell.length_c   1.000
_cell.angle_alpha   90.00
_cell.angle_beta   90.00
_cell.angle_gamma   90.00
#
_symmetry.space_group_name_H-M   'P 1'
#
loop_
_entity.id
_entity.type
_entity.pdbx_description
1 polymer ?
#
loop_
_entity_poly.entity_id
_entity_poly.type
_entity_poly.pdbx_seq_one_letter_code
_entity_poly.pdbx_strand_id
1 'polypeptide(L)'
;MTVHIPPDRHMPSQEAVDLVVALQRCLTNFHARQEEPAILDGEGSDQRPALARYVEARRMRSMLFGHDLFADPAWDILLLLYQAELEGGGLTLEQMSETLRLSLSVVVGQVGVMERRGLLAEHRSSPSSRRRRAIRLSPLAVDAMASWVSLAFESGD
;
A
#
# COMPACT_ATOMS: atom_id res chain seq x y z
N MET A 1 -20.39 -0.26 -40.31
CA MET A 1 -19.29 -0.55 -39.36
C MET A 1 -19.84 -0.34 -37.96
N THR A 2 -20.32 -1.41 -37.32
CA THR A 2 -20.77 -1.37 -35.93
C THR A 2 -19.54 -1.30 -35.03
N VAL A 3 -19.41 -0.21 -34.28
CA VAL A 3 -18.39 -0.07 -33.25
C VAL A 3 -18.71 -1.11 -32.18
N HIS A 4 -17.86 -2.14 -32.08
CA HIS A 4 -17.90 -3.09 -30.99
C HIS A 4 -17.45 -2.35 -29.72
N ILE A 5 -18.41 -1.83 -28.96
CA ILE A 5 -18.18 -1.33 -27.60
C ILE A 5 -17.92 -2.59 -26.75
N PRO A 6 -16.74 -2.77 -26.15
CA PRO A 6 -16.50 -3.90 -25.25
C PRO A 6 -17.45 -3.78 -24.05
N PRO A 7 -18.10 -4.87 -23.61
CA PRO A 7 -18.98 -4.80 -22.46
C PRO A 7 -18.15 -4.57 -21.20
N ASP A 8 -18.64 -3.63 -20.39
CA ASP A 8 -18.35 -3.35 -18.98
C ASP A 8 -16.95 -3.69 -18.45
N ARG A 9 -16.16 -2.61 -18.26
CA ARG A 9 -15.25 -2.55 -17.11
C ARG A 9 -16.08 -2.97 -15.89
N HIS A 10 -15.73 -4.09 -15.26
CA HIS A 10 -16.30 -4.49 -13.98
C HIS A 10 -16.36 -3.25 -13.10
N MET A 11 -17.58 -2.77 -12.86
CA MET A 11 -17.78 -1.66 -11.93
C MET A 11 -17.23 -2.16 -10.60
N PRO A 12 -16.34 -1.41 -9.92
CA PRO A 12 -15.96 -1.77 -8.56
C PRO A 12 -17.24 -1.99 -7.75
N SER A 13 -17.29 -3.07 -6.97
CA SER A 13 -18.39 -3.33 -6.04
C SER A 13 -18.69 -2.07 -5.22
N GLN A 14 -19.91 -1.92 -4.71
CA GLN A 14 -20.27 -0.76 -3.87
C GLN A 14 -19.26 -0.55 -2.73
N GLU A 15 -18.77 -1.65 -2.17
CA GLU A 15 -17.66 -1.72 -1.21
C GLU A 15 -16.36 -1.05 -1.71
N ALA A 16 -15.91 -1.36 -2.93
CA ALA A 16 -14.72 -0.73 -3.51
C ALA A 16 -14.95 0.77 -3.81
N VAL A 17 -16.17 1.19 -4.16
CA VAL A 17 -16.51 2.61 -4.28
C VAL A 17 -16.43 3.30 -2.92
N ASP A 18 -17.01 2.71 -1.89
CA ASP A 18 -17.02 3.26 -0.53
C ASP A 18 -15.59 3.37 0.04
N LEU A 19 -14.74 2.37 -0.23
CA LEU A 19 -13.32 2.41 0.12
C LEU A 19 -12.58 3.56 -0.58
N VAL A 20 -12.79 3.75 -1.89
CA VAL A 20 -12.16 4.85 -2.63
C VAL A 20 -12.57 6.20 -2.04
N VAL A 21 -13.86 6.37 -1.70
CA VAL A 21 -14.36 7.59 -1.08
C VAL A 21 -13.75 7.79 0.31
N ALA A 22 -13.70 6.75 1.15
CA ALA A 22 -13.10 6.80 2.47
C ALA A 22 -11.61 7.15 2.40
N LEU A 23 -10.87 6.49 1.50
CA LEU A 23 -9.46 6.75 1.26
C LEU A 23 -9.23 8.20 0.81
N GLN A 24 -10.02 8.69 -0.16
CA GLN A 24 -9.92 10.07 -0.63
C GLN A 24 -10.19 11.08 0.49
N ARG A 25 -11.15 10.82 1.38
CA ARG A 25 -11.42 11.66 2.56
C ARG A 25 -10.23 11.67 3.53
N CYS A 26 -9.65 10.51 3.84
CA CYS A 26 -8.47 10.44 4.72
C CYS A 26 -7.25 11.13 4.12
N LEU A 27 -7.03 10.97 2.81
CA LEU A 27 -5.92 11.60 2.10
C LEU A 27 -6.04 13.13 2.03
N THR A 28 -7.25 13.67 2.06
CA THR A 28 -7.54 15.11 1.94
C THR A 28 -7.77 15.81 3.28
N ASN A 29 -8.29 15.10 4.29
CA ASN A 29 -8.63 15.64 5.60
C ASN A 29 -7.74 15.05 6.70
N PHE A 30 -6.85 15.90 7.22
CA PHE A 30 -5.85 15.60 8.26
C PHE A 30 -6.41 14.99 9.56
N HIS A 31 -7.71 15.15 9.83
CA HIS A 31 -8.37 14.76 11.08
C HIS A 31 -9.38 13.59 10.95
N ALA A 32 -9.42 12.87 9.83
CA ALA A 32 -10.33 11.72 9.65
C ALA A 32 -10.01 10.49 10.53
N ARG A 33 -9.21 10.65 11.60
CA ARG A 33 -8.81 9.62 12.56
C ARG A 33 -9.96 9.05 13.40
N GLN A 34 -11.22 9.42 13.14
CA GLN A 34 -12.37 8.99 13.94
C GLN A 34 -13.44 8.23 13.16
N GLU A 35 -13.36 8.17 11.83
CA GLU A 35 -14.24 7.31 11.04
C GLU A 35 -13.48 6.01 10.76
N GLU A 36 -13.88 4.95 11.46
CA GLU A 36 -13.47 3.59 11.13
C GLU A 36 -14.07 3.30 9.74
N PRO A 37 -13.24 3.14 8.69
CA PRO A 37 -13.75 2.83 7.36
C PRO A 37 -14.48 1.49 7.42
N ALA A 38 -15.39 1.27 6.47
CA ALA A 38 -15.90 -0.07 6.23
C ALA A 38 -14.70 -0.99 5.98
N ILE A 39 -14.39 -1.83 6.97
CA ILE A 39 -13.38 -2.87 6.86
C ILE A 39 -13.90 -3.77 5.75
N LEU A 40 -13.13 -3.87 4.67
CA LEU A 40 -13.40 -4.91 3.71
C LEU A 40 -12.93 -6.20 4.37
N ASP A 41 -13.89 -7.03 4.78
CA ASP A 41 -13.62 -8.39 5.22
C ASP A 41 -12.94 -9.11 4.05
N GLY A 42 -11.60 -9.10 4.06
CA GLY A 42 -10.76 -9.73 3.05
C GLY A 42 -10.81 -11.25 3.18
N GLU A 43 -11.99 -11.85 3.12
CA GLU A 43 -12.15 -13.27 2.81
C GLU A 43 -11.96 -13.45 1.30
N GLY A 44 -10.72 -13.29 0.82
CA GLY A 44 -10.46 -13.28 -0.62
C GLY A 44 -9.02 -13.60 -0.96
N SER A 45 -8.79 -14.89 -1.28
CA SER A 45 -7.58 -15.48 -1.90
C SER A 45 -6.23 -15.17 -1.21
N ASP A 46 -5.26 -16.08 -1.31
CA ASP A 46 -3.90 -15.74 -0.86
C ASP A 46 -3.27 -14.75 -1.86
N GLN A 47 -3.26 -13.47 -1.50
CA GLN A 47 -2.77 -12.37 -2.33
C GLN A 47 -1.23 -12.30 -2.44
N ARG A 48 -0.50 -13.03 -1.58
CA ARG A 48 0.97 -12.99 -1.51
C ARG A 48 1.67 -13.33 -2.83
N PRO A 49 1.29 -14.36 -3.60
CA PRO A 49 1.98 -14.72 -4.85
C PRO A 49 1.84 -13.65 -5.94
N ALA A 50 0.66 -13.04 -6.07
CA ALA A 50 0.42 -11.99 -7.06
C ALA A 50 1.25 -10.74 -6.75
N LEU A 51 1.25 -10.31 -5.48
CA LEU A 51 2.04 -9.20 -4.99
C LEU A 51 3.55 -9.45 -5.18
N ALA A 52 4.04 -10.62 -4.78
CA ALA A 52 5.46 -10.97 -4.91
C ALA A 52 5.93 -10.94 -6.38
N ARG A 53 5.12 -11.46 -7.29
CA ARG A 53 5.41 -11.42 -8.74
C ARG A 53 5.46 -9.98 -9.28
N TYR A 54 4.56 -9.11 -8.83
CA TYR A 54 4.57 -7.70 -9.22
C TYR A 54 5.82 -6.95 -8.71
N VAL A 55 6.19 -7.15 -7.44
CA VAL A 55 7.39 -6.55 -6.83
C VAL A 55 8.65 -7.03 -7.56
N GLU A 56 8.75 -8.32 -7.87
CA GLU A 56 9.90 -8.84 -8.61
C GLU A 56 9.96 -8.30 -10.05
N ALA A 57 8.82 -8.18 -10.75
CA ALA A 57 8.79 -7.56 -12.07
C ALA A 57 9.29 -6.10 -12.05
N ARG A 58 8.93 -5.32 -11.02
CA ARG A 58 9.46 -3.96 -10.83
C ARG A 58 10.97 -3.98 -10.58
N ARG A 59 11.45 -4.92 -9.76
CA ARG A 59 12.87 -5.07 -9.45
C ARG A 59 13.69 -5.43 -10.69
N MET A 60 13.21 -6.39 -11.50
CA MET A 60 13.81 -6.76 -12.78
C MET A 60 13.88 -5.56 -13.73
N ARG A 61 12.80 -4.77 -13.84
CA ARG A 61 12.79 -3.53 -14.61
C ARG A 61 13.89 -2.56 -14.12
N SER A 62 14.03 -2.35 -12.82
CA SER A 62 15.08 -1.47 -12.27
C SER A 62 16.50 -2.00 -12.50
N MET A 63 16.72 -3.32 -12.53
CA MET A 63 18.02 -3.90 -12.86
C MET A 63 18.40 -3.67 -14.34
N LEU A 64 17.42 -3.75 -15.24
CA LEU A 64 17.65 -3.59 -16.68
C LEU A 64 17.82 -2.13 -17.12
N PHE A 65 17.04 -1.22 -16.54
CA PHE A 65 16.95 0.17 -17.00
C PHE A 65 17.55 1.19 -16.02
N GLY A 66 18.09 0.73 -14.89
CA GLY A 66 18.57 1.59 -13.81
C GLY A 66 17.49 1.93 -12.79
N HIS A 67 17.91 2.05 -11.52
CA HIS A 67 17.00 2.21 -10.39
C HIS A 67 16.24 3.54 -10.38
N ASP A 68 16.88 4.61 -10.85
CA ASP A 68 16.34 5.96 -10.71
C ASP A 68 15.33 6.33 -11.81
N LEU A 69 15.22 5.53 -12.86
CA LEU A 69 14.38 5.84 -14.02
C LEU A 69 12.87 5.70 -13.72
N PHE A 70 12.50 4.80 -12.81
CA PHE A 70 11.11 4.45 -12.53
C PHE A 70 10.76 4.49 -11.03
N ALA A 71 11.41 5.39 -10.29
CA ALA A 71 11.22 5.51 -8.85
C ALA A 71 9.86 6.11 -8.50
N ASP A 72 9.11 5.43 -7.63
CA ASP A 72 7.96 6.00 -6.92
C ASP A 72 8.09 5.61 -5.44
N PRO A 73 8.89 6.38 -4.67
CA PRO A 73 9.23 6.02 -3.29
C PRO A 73 8.02 5.83 -2.38
N ALA A 74 6.92 6.58 -2.60
CA ALA A 74 5.72 6.44 -1.79
C ALA A 74 5.04 5.10 -2.06
N TRP A 75 4.92 4.74 -3.35
CA TRP A 75 4.36 3.46 -3.76
C TRP A 75 5.23 2.27 -3.34
N ASP A 76 6.56 2.40 -3.45
CA ASP A 76 7.49 1.36 -3.01
C ASP A 76 7.40 1.11 -1.49
N ILE A 77 7.20 2.17 -0.68
CA ILE A 77 6.94 2.03 0.77
C ILE A 77 5.61 1.34 1.04
N LEU A 78 4.54 1.69 0.32
CA LEU A 78 3.22 1.03 0.47
C LEU A 78 3.31 -0.47 0.18
N LEU A 79 3.94 -0.85 -0.95
CA LEU A 79 4.14 -2.25 -1.32
C LEU A 79 4.94 -3.01 -0.26
N LEU A 80 6.05 -2.43 0.19
CA LEU A 80 6.93 -3.06 1.17
C LEU A 80 6.23 -3.25 2.53
N LEU A 81 5.53 -2.22 3.01
CA LEU A 81 4.76 -2.31 4.24
C LEU A 81 3.58 -3.28 4.12
N TYR A 82 2.94 -3.36 2.95
CA TYR A 82 1.87 -4.33 2.73
C TYR A 82 2.39 -5.77 2.74
N GLN A 83 3.56 -6.05 2.14
CA GLN A 83 4.21 -7.35 2.27
C GLN A 83 4.48 -7.71 3.74
N ALA A 84 5.01 -6.76 4.53
CA ALA A 84 5.23 -6.96 5.96
C ALA A 84 3.92 -7.15 6.74
N GLU A 85 2.84 -6.47 6.35
CA GLU A 85 1.51 -6.63 6.97
C GLU A 85 0.97 -8.04 6.77
N LEU A 86 1.11 -8.62 5.57
CA LEU A 86 0.70 -10.00 5.27
C LEU A 86 1.51 -11.05 6.06
N GLU A 87 2.66 -10.66 6.62
CA GLU A 87 3.48 -11.45 7.54
C GLU A 87 3.17 -11.14 9.03
N GLY A 88 2.19 -10.29 9.31
CA GLY A 88 1.81 -9.85 10.67
C GLY A 88 2.80 -8.85 11.29
N GLY A 89 3.65 -8.24 10.49
CA GLY A 89 4.77 -7.41 10.93
C GLY A 89 4.66 -5.93 10.56
N GLY A 90 5.74 -5.20 10.84
CA GLY A 90 5.98 -3.82 10.44
C GLY A 90 7.48 -3.57 10.32
N LEU A 91 7.87 -2.46 9.73
CA LEU A 91 9.27 -2.17 9.42
C LEU A 91 9.75 -0.88 10.05
N THR A 92 11.02 -0.82 10.45
CA THR A 92 11.66 0.44 10.87
C THR A 92 12.08 1.27 9.66
N LEU A 93 12.35 2.57 9.88
CA LEU A 93 12.86 3.46 8.84
C LEU A 93 14.17 2.97 8.21
N GLU A 94 15.05 2.38 9.03
CA GLU A 94 16.31 1.81 8.57
C GLU A 94 16.09 0.59 7.69
N GLN A 95 15.20 -0.33 8.10
CA GLN A 95 14.85 -1.50 7.29
C GLN A 95 14.26 -1.07 5.93
N MET A 96 13.37 -0.07 5.91
CA MET A 96 12.84 0.47 4.66
C MET A 96 13.93 1.06 3.76
N SER A 97 14.84 1.86 4.34
CA SER A 97 15.96 2.48 3.61
C SER A 97 16.85 1.42 2.97
N GLU A 98 17.19 0.37 3.71
CA GLU A 98 17.99 -0.75 3.23
C GLU A 98 17.29 -1.53 2.12
N THR A 99 16.03 -1.94 2.34
CA THR A 99 15.28 -2.77 1.39
C THR A 99 14.98 -2.02 0.09
N LEU A 100 14.57 -0.75 0.18
CA LEU A 100 14.21 0.06 -0.99
C LEU A 100 15.41 0.74 -1.66
N ARG A 101 16.61 0.63 -1.08
CA ARG A 101 17.83 1.32 -1.55
C ARG A 101 17.65 2.83 -1.68
N LEU A 102 16.86 3.41 -0.77
CA LEU A 102 16.62 4.85 -0.67
C LEU A 102 17.46 5.42 0.46
N SER A 103 17.84 6.71 0.38
CA SER A 103 18.46 7.38 1.51
C SER A 103 17.47 7.51 2.67
N LEU A 104 17.95 7.47 3.91
CA LEU A 104 17.11 7.61 5.10
C LEU A 104 16.30 8.92 5.08
N SER A 105 16.86 10.00 4.55
CA SER A 105 16.16 11.27 4.39
C SER A 105 14.95 11.17 3.44
N VAL A 106 15.05 10.40 2.37
CA VAL A 106 13.92 10.16 1.44
C VAL A 106 12.84 9.36 2.15
N VAL A 107 13.21 8.28 2.84
CA VAL A 107 12.26 7.45 3.59
C VAL A 107 11.53 8.28 4.65
N VAL A 108 12.26 9.04 5.47
CA VAL A 108 11.67 9.93 6.50
C VAL A 108 10.72 10.96 5.87
N GLY A 109 11.11 11.56 4.76
CA GLY A 109 10.28 12.53 4.05
C GLY A 109 8.95 11.92 3.57
N GLN A 110 9.01 10.74 2.95
CA GLN A 110 7.83 10.04 2.45
C GLN A 110 6.94 9.53 3.58
N VAL A 111 7.52 8.86 4.58
CA VAL A 111 6.78 8.40 5.77
C VAL A 111 6.04 9.56 6.42
N GLY A 112 6.70 10.70 6.63
CA GLY A 112 6.06 11.88 7.20
C GLY A 112 4.89 12.40 6.35
N VAL A 113 5.00 12.39 5.01
CA VAL A 113 3.88 12.74 4.12
C VAL A 113 2.72 11.76 4.27
N MET A 114 3.01 10.47 4.31
CA MET A 114 2.01 9.40 4.37
C MET A 114 1.32 9.32 5.74
N GLU A 115 2.04 9.53 6.84
CA GLU A 115 1.49 9.67 8.20
C GLU A 115 0.50 10.84 8.29
N ARG A 116 0.85 12.00 7.71
CA ARG A 116 -0.03 13.18 7.66
C ARG A 116 -1.30 12.94 6.83
N ARG A 117 -1.26 11.97 5.91
CA ARG A 117 -2.41 11.53 5.09
C ARG A 117 -3.16 10.35 5.69
N GLY A 118 -2.80 9.94 6.91
CA GLY A 118 -3.46 8.84 7.61
C GLY A 118 -3.16 7.44 7.04
N LEU A 119 -2.19 7.31 6.14
CA LEU A 119 -1.88 6.01 5.52
C LEU A 119 -1.06 5.09 6.42
N LEU A 120 -0.26 5.67 7.32
CA LEU A 120 0.67 4.95 8.18
C LEU A 120 0.31 5.10 9.65
N ALA A 121 0.56 4.05 10.41
CA ALA A 121 0.39 4.01 11.86
C ALA A 121 1.69 3.61 12.56
N GLU A 122 1.98 4.26 13.68
CA GLU A 122 3.12 3.93 14.53
C GLU A 122 2.82 2.66 15.35
N HIS A 123 3.62 1.61 15.18
CA HIS A 123 3.47 0.38 15.96
C HIS A 123 4.34 0.44 17.23
N ARG A 124 3.67 0.57 18.38
CA ARG A 124 4.32 0.60 19.69
C ARG A 124 4.51 -0.82 20.21
N SER A 125 5.65 -1.43 19.89
CA SER A 125 5.97 -2.79 20.33
C SER A 125 6.26 -2.92 21.83
N SER A 126 6.54 -1.82 22.55
CA SER A 126 6.67 -1.81 24.03
C SER A 126 6.76 -0.38 24.58
N PRO A 127 6.17 -0.06 25.75
CA PRO A 127 6.30 1.25 26.42
C PRO A 127 7.75 1.65 26.76
N SER A 128 8.68 0.68 26.86
CA SER A 128 10.05 0.91 27.36
C SER A 128 11.11 1.00 26.25
N SER A 129 10.80 0.63 25.01
CA SER A 129 11.76 0.63 23.91
C SER A 129 11.66 1.92 23.10
N ARG A 130 12.45 2.93 23.49
CA ARG A 130 12.67 4.16 22.71
C ARG A 130 13.47 3.90 21.42
N ARG A 131 13.74 2.63 21.05
CA ARG A 131 14.90 2.25 20.22
C ARG A 131 14.62 1.53 18.90
N ARG A 132 13.37 1.51 18.41
CA ARG A 132 13.03 1.39 16.97
C ARG A 132 11.53 1.20 16.86
N ARG A 133 10.81 2.25 16.46
CA ARG A 133 9.36 2.17 16.25
C ARG A 133 9.14 1.56 14.88
N ALA A 134 8.51 0.39 14.85
CA ALA A 134 8.05 -0.18 13.60
C ALA A 134 6.89 0.67 13.08
N ILE A 135 6.83 0.81 11.77
CA ILE A 135 5.78 1.50 11.06
C ILE A 135 4.94 0.42 10.37
N ARG A 136 3.62 0.60 10.39
CA ARG A 136 2.65 -0.25 9.70
C ARG A 136 1.73 0.59 8.83
N LEU A 137 1.02 -0.06 7.93
CA LEU A 137 -0.13 0.55 7.29
C LEU A 137 -1.23 0.80 8.33
N SER A 138 -2.01 1.87 8.12
CA SER A 138 -3.30 2.01 8.80
C SER A 138 -4.27 0.93 8.30
N PRO A 139 -5.32 0.56 9.07
CA PRO A 139 -6.34 -0.39 8.61
C PRO A 139 -6.90 -0.03 7.22
N LEU A 140 -7.26 1.23 7.02
CA LEU A 140 -7.73 1.75 5.72
C LEU A 140 -6.73 1.52 4.58
N ALA A 141 -5.43 1.72 4.86
CA ALA A 141 -4.40 1.51 3.85
C ALA A 141 -4.18 0.02 3.56
N VAL A 142 -4.39 -0.86 4.55
CA VAL A 142 -4.40 -2.33 4.33
C VAL A 142 -5.53 -2.70 3.38
N ASP A 143 -6.75 -2.23 3.65
CA ASP A 143 -7.93 -2.51 2.82
C ASP A 143 -7.76 -1.98 1.40
N ALA A 144 -7.19 -0.77 1.26
CA ALA A 144 -6.89 -0.17 -0.03
C ALA A 144 -5.86 -0.98 -0.83
N MET A 145 -4.81 -1.49 -0.16
CA MET A 145 -3.81 -2.33 -0.81
C MET A 145 -4.38 -3.69 -1.21
N ALA A 146 -5.17 -4.32 -0.34
CA ALA A 146 -5.83 -5.58 -0.63
C ALA A 146 -6.79 -5.46 -1.83
N SER A 147 -7.57 -4.38 -1.86
CA SER A 147 -8.47 -4.06 -2.98
C SER A 147 -7.69 -3.79 -4.27
N TRP A 148 -6.57 -3.06 -4.18
CA TRP A 148 -5.72 -2.83 -5.34
C TRP A 148 -5.17 -4.14 -5.91
N VAL A 149 -4.68 -5.06 -5.06
CA VAL A 149 -4.18 -6.37 -5.52
C VAL A 149 -5.30 -7.16 -6.20
N SER A 150 -6.47 -7.26 -5.57
CA SER A 150 -7.63 -7.95 -6.15
C SER A 150 -7.99 -7.36 -7.52
N LEU A 151 -8.21 -6.03 -7.60
CA LEU A 151 -8.56 -5.37 -8.86
C LEU A 151 -7.48 -5.51 -9.94
N ALA A 152 -6.21 -5.42 -9.55
CA ALA A 152 -5.09 -5.46 -10.50
C ALA A 152 -4.80 -6.86 -11.05
N PHE A 153 -5.12 -7.92 -10.31
CA PHE A 153 -4.67 -9.28 -10.64
C PHE A 153 -5.76 -10.35 -10.70
N GLU A 154 -6.97 -10.10 -10.17
CA GLU A 154 -8.09 -11.05 -10.20
C GLU A 154 -9.11 -10.72 -11.31
N SER A 155 -8.90 -9.66 -12.09
CA SER A 155 -9.74 -9.30 -13.24
C SER A 155 -9.46 -10.15 -14.49
N GLY A 156 -9.56 -11.47 -14.39
CA GLY A 156 -9.31 -12.38 -15.50
C GLY A 156 -9.70 -13.83 -15.25
N ASP A 157 -11.02 -14.08 -15.15
CA ASP A 157 -11.64 -15.35 -15.52
C ASP A 157 -12.42 -15.17 -16.84
#